data_AF-A0A942FLG6-F1
#
_entry.id   AF-A0A942FLG6-F1
#
_cell.length_a   1.000
_cell.length_b   1.000
_cell.length_c   1.000
_cell.angle_alpha   90.00
_cell.angle_beta   90.00
_cell.angle_gamma   90.00
#
_symmetry.space_group_name_H-M   'P 1'
#
loop_
_entity.id
_entity.type
_entity.pdbx_description
1 polymer ?
#
loop_
_entity_poly.entity_id
_entity_poly.type
_entity_poly.pdbx_seq_one_letter_code
_entity_poly.pdbx_strand_id
1 'polypeptide(L)'
;FLEYEGVSPYNNHAEQQMRSPVLTRKVSQQNRSDQGAQTQSILMTLFRSAQLQGHNPVEIILSTAKEALKARSTDEILNCQLILFSKS
;
A
#
# COMPACT_ATOMS: atom_id res chain seq x y z
N PHE A 1 10.61 7.97 -21.19
CA PHE A 1 10.09 8.75 -22.32
C PHE A 1 11.23 9.40 -23.08
N LEU A 2 12.24 10.00 -22.41
CA LEU A 2 13.45 10.50 -23.07
C LEU A 2 14.46 9.38 -23.42
N GLU A 3 14.59 8.38 -22.55
CA GLU A 3 15.58 7.30 -22.72
C GLU A 3 14.96 5.95 -23.14
N TYR A 4 13.64 5.80 -22.98
CA TYR A 4 12.93 4.54 -23.17
C TYR A 4 11.70 4.77 -24.04
N GLU A 5 11.66 4.05 -25.17
CA GLU A 5 10.56 4.01 -26.13
C GLU A 5 9.29 3.43 -25.50
N GLY A 6 8.12 3.96 -25.86
CA GLY A 6 6.82 3.50 -25.34
C GLY A 6 6.44 4.02 -23.95
N VAL A 7 7.30 4.75 -23.24
CA VAL A 7 6.96 5.41 -21.98
C VAL A 7 6.30 6.77 -22.27
N SER A 8 5.06 6.95 -21.84
CA SER A 8 4.32 8.22 -21.99
C SER A 8 5.05 9.39 -21.31
N PRO A 9 5.12 10.58 -21.95
CA PRO A 9 5.64 11.79 -21.30
C PRO A 9 4.64 12.39 -20.30
N TYR A 10 3.38 11.92 -20.28
CA TYR A 10 2.31 12.46 -19.44
C TYR A 10 2.27 11.77 -18.07
N ASN A 11 2.18 12.56 -16.98
CA ASN A 11 2.11 12.04 -15.61
C ASN A 11 0.70 11.56 -15.18
N ASN A 12 -0.30 11.68 -16.05
CA ASN A 12 -1.72 11.52 -15.70
C ASN A 12 -2.00 10.24 -14.92
N HIS A 13 -1.35 9.14 -15.32
CA HIS A 13 -1.46 7.86 -14.64
C HIS A 13 -0.96 7.95 -13.20
N ALA A 14 0.26 8.47 -12.98
CA ALA A 14 0.83 8.63 -11.64
C ALA A 14 -0.02 9.56 -10.76
N GLU A 15 -0.51 10.67 -11.30
CA GLU A 15 -1.41 11.56 -10.56
C GLU A 15 -2.73 10.87 -10.18
N GLN A 16 -3.33 10.10 -11.09
CA GLN A 16 -4.53 9.32 -10.80
C GLN A 16 -4.29 8.28 -9.69
N GLN A 17 -3.10 7.69 -9.63
CA GLN A 17 -2.73 6.74 -8.58
C GLN A 17 -2.69 7.41 -7.20
N MET A 18 -2.23 8.67 -7.12
CA MET A 18 -2.16 9.44 -5.87
C MET A 18 -3.48 10.11 -5.45
N ARG A 19 -4.48 10.21 -6.35
CA ARG A 19 -5.75 10.91 -6.05
C ARG A 19 -6.50 10.31 -4.87
N SER A 20 -6.58 8.98 -4.79
CA SER A 20 -7.33 8.29 -3.73
C SER A 20 -6.82 8.67 -2.32
N PRO A 21 -5.53 8.48 -1.98
CA PRO A 21 -5.04 8.85 -0.64
C PRO A 21 -5.15 10.35 -0.34
N VAL A 22 -4.97 11.22 -1.35
CA VAL A 22 -5.10 12.68 -1.19
C VAL A 22 -6.54 13.07 -0.85
N LEU A 23 -7.53 12.49 -1.54
CA LEU A 23 -8.95 12.76 -1.28
C LEU A 23 -9.38 12.25 0.08
N THR A 24 -8.98 11.04 0.46
CA THR A 24 -9.26 10.48 1.79
C THR A 24 -8.71 11.39 2.89
N ARG A 25 -7.44 11.81 2.78
CA ARG A 25 -6.83 12.74 3.75
C ARG A 25 -7.58 14.07 3.82
N LYS A 26 -8.03 14.61 2.69
CA LYS A 26 -8.80 15.86 2.64
C LYS A 26 -10.13 15.74 3.37
N VAL A 27 -10.90 14.68 3.09
CA VAL A 27 -12.22 14.44 3.70
C VAL A 27 -12.10 14.15 5.21
N SER A 28 -11.05 13.46 5.63
CA SER A 28 -10.81 13.12 7.04
C SER A 28 -10.09 14.20 7.85
N GLN A 29 -10.17 15.48 7.45
CA GLN A 29 -9.59 16.62 8.17
C GLN A 29 -8.06 16.60 8.35
N GLN A 30 -7.34 16.02 7.39
CA GLN A 30 -5.87 15.92 7.36
C GLN A 30 -5.29 15.10 8.52
N ASN A 31 -3.97 14.88 8.48
CA ASN A 31 -3.24 14.25 9.57
C ASN A 31 -2.92 15.30 10.64
N ARG A 32 -3.10 14.94 11.92
CA ARG A 32 -2.86 15.82 13.08
C ARG A 32 -1.61 15.43 13.88
N SER A 33 -0.93 14.36 13.48
CA SER A 33 0.32 13.90 14.07
C SER A 33 1.18 13.19 13.02
N ASP A 34 2.50 13.17 13.23
CA ASP A 34 3.44 12.47 12.35
C ASP A 34 3.20 10.96 12.36
N GLN A 35 2.90 10.40 13.53
CA GLN A 35 2.53 8.98 13.65
C GLN A 35 1.25 8.67 12.87
N GLY A 36 0.25 9.55 12.92
CA GLY A 36 -0.98 9.40 12.13
C GLY A 36 -0.71 9.47 10.63
N ALA A 37 0.17 10.39 10.21
CA ALA A 37 0.59 10.51 8.81
C ALA A 37 1.35 9.27 8.31
N GLN A 38 2.26 8.74 9.13
CA GLN A 38 2.98 7.50 8.83
C GLN A 38 2.02 6.31 8.73
N THR A 39 1.10 6.17 9.68
CA THR A 39 0.09 5.11 9.69
C THR A 39 -0.78 5.17 8.44
N GLN A 40 -1.26 6.37 8.09
CA GLN A 40 -2.04 6.57 6.88
C GLN A 40 -1.23 6.19 5.62
N SER A 41 0.03 6.61 5.53
CA SER A 41 0.90 6.29 4.39
C SER A 41 1.06 4.78 4.19
N ILE A 42 1.32 4.04 5.27
CA ILE A 42 1.45 2.58 5.25
C ILE A 42 0.13 1.94 4.77
N LEU A 43 -0.99 2.32 5.38
CA LEU A 43 -2.29 1.76 5.03
C LEU A 43 -2.64 2.03 3.56
N MET A 44 -2.52 3.29 3.09
CA MET A 44 -2.81 3.63 1.70
C MET A 44 -1.95 2.85 0.71
N THR A 45 -0.69 2.59 1.05
CA THR A 45 0.20 1.76 0.23
C THR A 45 -0.28 0.31 0.17
N LEU A 46 -0.68 -0.29 1.30
CA LEU A 46 -1.20 -1.66 1.35
C LEU A 46 -2.51 -1.80 0.58
N PHE A 47 -3.47 -0.89 0.82
CA PHE A 47 -4.76 -0.88 0.12
C PHE A 47 -4.56 -0.73 -1.38
N ARG A 48 -3.67 0.19 -1.80
CA ARG A 48 -3.40 0.40 -3.23
C ARG A 48 -2.74 -0.80 -3.87
N SER A 49 -1.80 -1.44 -3.20
CA SER A 49 -1.11 -2.62 -3.71
C SER A 49 -2.09 -3.77 -3.94
N ALA A 50 -2.97 -4.05 -2.98
CA ALA A 50 -3.98 -5.09 -3.12
C ALA A 50 -4.98 -4.78 -4.26
N GLN A 51 -5.38 -3.51 -4.43
CA GLN A 51 -6.24 -3.10 -5.55
C GLN A 51 -5.56 -3.32 -6.92
N LEU A 52 -4.27 -2.95 -7.05
CA LEU A 52 -3.52 -3.12 -8.30
C LEU A 52 -3.32 -4.60 -8.65
N GLN A 53 -3.29 -5.49 -7.66
CA GLN A 53 -3.22 -6.95 -7.83
C GLN A 53 -4.60 -7.59 -8.11
N GLY A 54 -5.69 -6.80 -8.10
CA GLY A 54 -7.04 -7.31 -8.35
C GLY A 54 -7.69 -8.03 -7.16
N HIS A 55 -7.16 -7.85 -5.95
CA HIS A 55 -7.73 -8.43 -4.73
C HIS A 55 -8.72 -7.49 -4.04
N ASN A 56 -9.64 -8.05 -3.24
CA ASN A 56 -10.40 -7.25 -2.28
C ASN A 56 -9.43 -6.76 -1.19
N PRO A 57 -9.17 -5.45 -1.10
CA PRO A 57 -8.09 -4.95 -0.27
C PRO A 57 -8.42 -5.02 1.22
N VAL A 58 -9.71 -5.01 1.61
CA VAL A 58 -10.12 -5.17 3.01
C VAL A 58 -9.88 -6.59 3.47
N GLU A 59 -10.28 -7.58 2.66
CA GLU A 59 -10.13 -9.00 2.99
C GLU A 59 -8.65 -9.39 3.10
N ILE A 60 -7.82 -8.97 2.14
CA ILE A 60 -6.38 -9.25 2.15
C ILE A 60 -5.73 -8.64 3.39
N ILE A 61 -5.91 -7.34 3.63
CA ILE A 61 -5.26 -6.68 4.76
C ILE A 61 -5.73 -7.27 6.09
N LEU A 62 -7.01 -7.62 6.22
CA LEU A 62 -7.53 -8.29 7.41
C LEU A 62 -6.89 -9.68 7.61
N SER A 63 -6.76 -10.47 6.54
CA SER A 63 -6.14 -11.79 6.60
C SER A 63 -4.65 -11.69 6.99
N THR A 64 -3.89 -10.81 6.34
CA THR A 64 -2.48 -10.57 6.62
C THR A 64 -2.26 -10.05 8.04
N ALA A 65 -3.13 -9.13 8.52
CA ALA A 65 -3.06 -8.66 9.89
C ALA A 65 -3.30 -9.81 10.89
N LYS A 66 -4.31 -10.67 10.65
CA LYS A 66 -4.56 -11.85 11.50
C LYS A 66 -3.36 -12.80 11.53
N GLU A 67 -2.73 -13.04 10.38
CA GLU A 67 -1.53 -13.88 10.28
C GLU A 67 -0.34 -13.27 11.03
N ALA A 68 -0.05 -11.98 10.81
CA ALA A 68 1.02 -11.27 11.52
C ALA A 68 0.81 -11.24 13.04
N LEU A 69 -0.44 -11.18 13.51
CA LEU A 69 -0.77 -11.24 14.93
C LEU A 69 -0.59 -12.64 15.53
N LYS A 70 -0.81 -13.70 14.73
CA LYS A 70 -0.56 -15.10 15.14
C LYS A 70 0.93 -15.41 15.18
N ALA A 71 1.70 -14.91 14.22
CA ALA A 71 3.15 -15.07 14.10
C ALA A 71 3.96 -14.30 15.16
N ARG A 72 3.36 -13.90 16.29
CA ARG A 72 4.02 -13.18 17.39
C ARG A 72 4.96 -14.07 18.24
N SER A 73 5.66 -15.03 17.62
CA SER A 73 7.02 -15.36 18.03
C SER A 73 7.97 -14.56 17.13
N THR A 74 8.85 -13.77 17.75
CA THR A 74 9.73 -12.78 17.11
C THR A 74 10.53 -13.27 15.90
N ASP A 75 10.71 -14.59 15.74
CA ASP A 75 11.49 -15.19 14.67
C ASP A 75 10.72 -15.40 13.35
N GLU A 76 9.39 -15.37 13.35
CA GLU A 76 8.57 -15.66 12.14
C GLU A 76 8.21 -14.43 11.31
N ILE A 77 8.25 -13.23 11.89
CA ILE A 77 7.85 -11.97 11.21
C ILE A 77 8.79 -11.66 10.03
N LEU A 78 10.07 -12.04 10.13
CA LEU A 78 11.04 -11.88 9.04
C LEU A 78 10.69 -12.77 7.83
N ASN A 79 10.02 -13.91 8.07
CA ASN A 79 9.64 -14.86 7.02
C ASN A 79 8.41 -14.39 6.22
N CYS A 80 7.47 -13.67 6.85
CA CYS A 80 6.30 -13.11 6.16
C CYS A 80 6.66 -12.02 5.14
N GLN A 81 7.75 -11.26 5.36
CA GLN A 81 8.25 -10.32 4.36
C GLN A 81 8.77 -11.03 3.09
N LEU A 82 9.34 -12.22 3.22
CA LEU A 82 9.89 -12.99 2.09
C LEU A 82 8.80 -13.60 1.20
N ILE A 83 7.64 -13.97 1.77
CA ILE A 83 6.52 -14.55 1.04
C ILE A 83 5.85 -13.53 0.10
N LEU A 84 5.83 -12.25 0.48
CA LEU A 84 5.27 -11.17 -0.35
C LEU A 84 6.12 -10.84 -1.60
N PHE A 85 7.37 -11.28 -1.66
CA PHE A 85 8.29 -11.04 -2.79
C PHE A 85 8.71 -12.30 -3.56
N SER A 86 8.27 -13.50 -3.15
CA SER A 86 8.75 -14.79 -3.69
C SER A 86 7.76 -15.50 -4.64
N LYS A 87 6.53 -14.99 -4.81
CA LYS A 87 5.56 -15.53 -5.80
C LYS A 87 5.36 -14.60 -7.00
N SER A 88 6.48 -14.21 -7.63
CA SER A 88 6.52 -13.62 -8.97
C SER A 88 7.29 -14.53 -9.91
#